data_AF-A0A1L9H0R4-F1
#
_entry.id   AF-A0A1L9H0R4-F1
#
_cell.length_a   1.000
_cell.length_b   1.000
_cell.length_c   1.000
_cell.angle_alpha   90.00
_cell.angle_beta   90.00
_cell.angle_gamma   90.00
#
_symmetry.space_group_name_H-M   'P 1'
#
loop_
_entity.id
_entity.type
_entity.pdbx_description
1 polymer ?
#
loop_
_entity_poly.entity_id
_entity_poly.type
_entity_poly.pdbx_seq_one_letter_code
_entity_poly.pdbx_strand_id
1 'polypeptide(L)'
;MKWSECLLWPLRRPANDRPWSLDQAVLPWGEIEGSSIKLRQIRFAKYRSVTDYTVERYDQTFNLAEIKQVSLVVEPFSGYRGPAHTFLTFEFADDKFVSISVEIRKQVGQKFSPWRGLCRQYELMYVIADERDVIKLRSNFRRDPVRLYPLTLSTAEQAKLFCLLVERANRLKDQPEFYHTIWHNCVTEFAGLINLVRPRSLPRWHWLYLFPANLGELFWRRGLVDQSQPLAFWQKHGLINARAEAAADDPSFSRRIRTD
;
A
#
# COMPACT_ATOMS: atom_id res chain seq x y z
N MET A 1 -20.77 21.46 6.96
CA MET A 1 -20.38 20.95 5.62
C MET A 1 -20.15 22.17 4.72
N LYS A 2 -18.91 22.48 4.33
CA LYS A 2 -18.58 23.72 3.59
C LYS A 2 -18.33 23.42 2.10
N TRP A 3 -19.40 23.42 1.31
CA TRP A 3 -19.34 23.29 -0.16
C TRP A 3 -18.42 24.34 -0.82
N SER A 4 -18.17 25.46 -0.13
CA SER A 4 -17.29 26.53 -0.57
C SER A 4 -15.84 26.09 -0.83
N GLU A 5 -15.36 25.01 -0.20
CA GLU A 5 -13.98 24.54 -0.39
C GLU A 5 -13.75 23.82 -1.73
N CYS A 6 -14.81 23.30 -2.37
CA CYS A 6 -14.71 22.67 -3.69
C CYS A 6 -14.82 23.70 -4.84
N LEU A 7 -15.29 24.93 -4.57
CA LEU A 7 -15.41 26.00 -5.58
C LEU A 7 -14.06 26.45 -6.15
N LEU A 8 -12.98 26.35 -5.36
CA LEU A 8 -11.62 26.73 -5.77
C LEU A 8 -10.82 25.57 -6.38
N TRP A 9 -11.42 24.39 -6.56
CA TRP A 9 -10.72 23.22 -7.10
C TRP A 9 -10.06 23.41 -8.49
N PRO A 10 -10.57 24.23 -9.45
CA PRO A 10 -9.96 24.33 -10.77
C PRO A 10 -8.61 25.07 -10.74
N LEU A 11 -8.36 25.87 -9.71
CA LEU A 11 -7.17 26.72 -9.59
C LEU A 11 -6.01 26.05 -8.85
N ARG A 12 -6.26 24.90 -8.21
CA ARG A 12 -5.21 24.18 -7.47
C ARG A 12 -4.35 23.37 -8.42
N ARG A 13 -3.04 23.49 -8.26
CA ARG A 13 -2.05 22.62 -8.92
C ARG A 13 -1.48 21.62 -7.92
N PRO A 14 -1.29 20.35 -8.30
CA PRO A 14 -0.59 19.41 -7.45
C PRO A 14 0.87 19.87 -7.30
N ALA A 15 1.46 19.67 -6.14
CA ALA A 15 2.81 20.16 -5.84
C ALA A 15 3.48 19.22 -4.83
N ASN A 16 4.81 19.15 -4.85
CA ASN A 16 5.61 18.28 -3.97
C ASN A 16 6.31 19.03 -2.83
N ASP A 17 6.22 20.36 -2.80
CA ASP A 17 6.90 21.32 -1.94
C ASP A 17 5.95 21.98 -0.92
N ARG A 18 5.19 21.16 -0.18
CA ARG A 18 4.28 21.63 0.89
C ARG A 18 4.78 21.18 2.26
N PRO A 19 4.29 21.78 3.36
CA PRO A 19 4.60 21.33 4.71
C PRO A 19 3.92 19.98 5.00
N TRP A 20 4.51 18.90 4.50
CA TRP A 20 4.01 17.53 4.64
C TRP A 20 4.19 17.01 6.06
N SER A 21 3.29 16.12 6.47
CA SER A 21 3.44 15.30 7.66
C SER A 21 4.73 14.47 7.64
N LEU A 22 5.31 14.23 8.82
CA LEU A 22 6.64 13.60 8.96
C LEU A 22 6.73 12.23 8.26
N ASP A 23 5.66 11.43 8.35
CA ASP A 23 5.54 10.11 7.72
C ASP A 23 5.50 10.15 6.19
N GLN A 24 5.30 11.33 5.59
CA GLN A 24 5.08 11.54 4.15
C GLN A 24 5.92 12.69 3.57
N ALA A 25 6.89 13.19 4.34
CA ALA A 25 7.69 14.36 3.98
C ALA A 25 8.60 14.13 2.77
N VAL A 26 9.12 12.91 2.61
CA VAL A 26 10.06 12.55 1.55
C VAL A 26 9.39 11.56 0.60
N LEU A 27 9.47 11.82 -0.71
CA LEU A 27 9.01 10.91 -1.75
C LEU A 27 10.08 9.85 -2.03
N PRO A 28 9.73 8.56 -1.97
CA PRO A 28 10.63 7.50 -2.41
C PRO A 28 10.70 7.45 -3.93
N TRP A 29 11.77 6.86 -4.44
CA TRP A 29 12.01 6.65 -5.86
C TRP A 29 12.93 5.45 -6.06
N GLY A 30 13.12 5.00 -7.30
CA GLY A 30 14.03 3.89 -7.59
C GLY A 30 14.69 3.95 -8.95
N GLU A 31 15.88 3.36 -9.02
CA GLU A 31 16.67 3.16 -10.25
C GLU A 31 16.38 1.73 -10.75
N ILE A 32 16.01 1.58 -12.03
CA ILE A 32 15.68 0.28 -12.63
C ILE A 32 16.74 -0.06 -13.67
N GLU A 33 17.51 -1.13 -13.40
CA GLU A 33 18.62 -1.60 -14.24
C GLU A 33 18.46 -3.10 -14.51
N GLY A 34 17.77 -3.44 -15.60
CA GLY A 34 17.48 -4.84 -15.93
C GLY A 34 16.64 -5.52 -14.85
N SER A 35 17.18 -6.55 -14.20
CA SER A 35 16.53 -7.24 -13.07
C SER A 35 16.86 -6.63 -11.70
N SER A 36 17.72 -5.62 -11.63
CA SER A 36 18.11 -4.96 -10.39
C SER A 36 17.34 -3.66 -10.20
N ILE A 37 16.74 -3.46 -9.04
CA ILE A 37 16.07 -2.21 -8.68
C ILE A 37 16.63 -1.68 -7.38
N LYS A 38 17.20 -0.48 -7.43
CA LYS A 38 17.67 0.24 -6.24
C LYS A 38 16.59 1.19 -5.77
N LEU A 39 15.94 0.84 -4.67
CA LEU A 39 14.97 1.71 -4.02
C LEU A 39 15.68 2.70 -3.09
N ARG A 40 15.21 3.94 -3.13
CA ARG A 40 15.75 5.07 -2.39
C ARG A 40 14.71 5.63 -1.44
N GLN A 41 15.16 6.04 -0.26
CA GLN A 41 14.30 6.63 0.77
C GLN A 41 13.18 5.67 1.25
N ILE A 42 13.49 4.38 1.36
CA ILE A 42 12.58 3.38 1.92
C ILE A 42 12.28 3.77 3.36
N ARG A 43 11.00 4.00 3.66
CA ARG A 43 10.57 4.46 4.97
C ARG A 43 10.65 3.35 6.01
N PHE A 44 11.20 3.65 7.18
CA PHE A 44 11.18 2.79 8.34
C PHE A 44 10.79 3.59 9.58
N ALA A 45 9.48 3.74 9.78
CA ALA A 45 8.95 4.39 10.97
C ALA A 45 8.96 3.46 12.20
N LYS A 46 9.49 3.97 13.31
CA LYS A 46 9.50 3.31 14.62
C LYS A 46 8.49 3.99 15.53
N TYR A 47 7.43 3.27 15.87
CA TYR A 47 6.28 3.80 16.59
C TYR A 47 6.39 3.52 18.10
N ARG A 48 6.00 4.51 18.89
CA ARG A 48 5.72 4.40 20.34
C ARG A 48 4.22 4.51 20.59
N SER A 49 3.51 5.25 19.74
CA SER A 49 2.05 5.28 19.63
C SER A 49 1.64 5.56 18.17
N VAL A 50 0.33 5.63 17.90
CA VAL A 50 -0.20 6.01 16.58
C VAL A 50 0.28 7.41 16.13
N THR A 51 0.59 8.29 17.07
CA THR A 51 0.95 9.70 16.83
C THR A 51 2.36 10.07 17.28
N ASP A 52 3.06 9.16 17.96
CA ASP A 52 4.44 9.35 18.41
C ASP A 52 5.33 8.29 17.77
N TYR A 53 6.18 8.73 16.84
CA TYR A 53 7.06 7.87 16.06
C TYR A 53 8.27 8.66 15.55
N THR A 54 9.35 7.94 15.24
CA THR A 54 10.48 8.46 14.48
C THR A 54 10.45 7.86 13.08
N VAL A 55 10.89 8.61 12.07
CA VAL A 55 10.95 8.12 10.69
C VAL A 55 12.41 8.06 10.25
N GLU A 56 12.92 6.84 10.13
CA GLU A 56 14.20 6.57 9.49
C GLU A 56 13.98 6.22 8.02
N ARG A 57 15.06 6.31 7.24
CA ARG A 57 15.05 5.95 5.82
C ARG A 57 16.35 5.27 5.45
N TYR A 58 16.24 4.30 4.54
CA TYR A 58 17.40 3.61 3.99
C TYR A 58 17.21 3.34 2.51
N ASP A 59 18.31 3.02 1.85
CA ASP A 59 18.33 2.62 0.44
C ASP A 59 18.65 1.12 0.37
N GLN A 60 18.01 0.40 -0.54
CA GLN A 60 18.26 -1.02 -0.71
C GLN A 60 18.04 -1.45 -2.16
N THR A 61 18.90 -2.35 -2.62
CA THR A 61 18.79 -2.99 -3.93
C THR A 61 18.05 -4.32 -3.81
N PHE A 62 17.13 -4.55 -4.74
CA PHE A 62 16.32 -5.74 -4.86
C PHE A 62 16.52 -6.36 -6.24
N ASN A 63 16.66 -7.69 -6.29
CA ASN A 63 16.72 -8.44 -7.54
C ASN A 63 15.32 -9.00 -7.85
N LEU A 64 14.75 -8.62 -8.99
CA LEU A 64 13.43 -9.05 -9.42
C LEU A 64 13.31 -10.58 -9.58
N ALA A 65 14.41 -11.26 -9.88
CA ALA A 65 14.44 -12.72 -9.97
C ALA A 65 14.32 -13.40 -8.58
N GLU A 66 14.56 -12.66 -7.50
CA GLU A 66 14.50 -13.16 -6.13
C GLU A 66 13.14 -12.95 -5.47
N ILE A 67 12.16 -12.35 -6.15
CA ILE A 67 10.79 -12.24 -5.61
C ILE A 67 10.22 -13.65 -5.41
N LYS A 68 9.80 -13.92 -4.18
CA LYS A 68 9.17 -15.18 -3.77
C LYS A 68 7.66 -15.09 -3.77
N GLN A 69 7.13 -13.96 -3.27
CA GLN A 69 5.70 -13.79 -3.11
C GLN A 69 5.31 -12.31 -3.16
N VAL A 70 4.14 -12.04 -3.75
CA VAL A 70 3.44 -10.76 -3.61
C VAL A 70 2.16 -11.01 -2.86
N SER A 71 1.91 -10.25 -1.80
CA SER A 71 0.66 -10.35 -1.04
C SER A 71 -0.10 -9.04 -1.07
N LEU A 72 -1.41 -9.13 -1.28
CA LEU A 72 -2.34 -8.04 -1.03
C LEU A 72 -2.58 -7.93 0.48
N VAL A 73 -2.38 -6.74 1.02
CA VAL A 73 -2.75 -6.41 2.40
C VAL A 73 -4.06 -5.65 2.40
N VAL A 74 -5.00 -6.07 3.24
CA VAL A 74 -6.28 -5.39 3.47
C VAL A 74 -6.42 -5.04 4.94
N GLU A 75 -6.56 -3.74 5.24
CA GLU A 75 -6.75 -3.15 6.57
C GLU A 75 -8.09 -2.40 6.58
N PRO A 76 -9.22 -3.05 6.93
CA PRO A 76 -10.46 -2.33 7.23
C PRO A 76 -10.25 -1.33 8.36
N PHE A 77 -10.71 -0.09 8.19
CA PHE A 77 -10.58 0.92 9.23
C PHE A 77 -11.51 0.59 10.39
N SER A 78 -10.96 0.47 11.61
CA SER A 78 -11.75 0.24 12.82
C SER A 78 -12.88 1.26 12.96
N GLY A 79 -14.06 0.76 13.34
CA GLY A 79 -15.26 1.58 13.55
C GLY A 79 -16.07 1.90 12.29
N TYR A 80 -15.60 1.56 11.08
CA TYR A 80 -16.35 1.81 9.83
C TYR A 80 -16.53 0.53 9.01
N ARG A 81 -17.76 0.29 8.53
CA ARG A 81 -18.05 -0.81 7.60
C ARG A 81 -17.82 -0.35 6.17
N GLY A 82 -16.92 -1.04 5.45
CA GLY A 82 -16.69 -0.83 4.01
C GLY A 82 -15.34 -0.21 3.67
N PRO A 83 -14.97 0.97 4.20
CA PRO A 83 -13.66 1.57 3.98
C PRO A 83 -12.53 0.68 4.52
N ALA A 84 -11.53 0.46 3.70
CA ALA A 84 -10.30 -0.19 4.09
C ALA A 84 -9.14 0.51 3.38
N HIS A 85 -7.96 0.34 3.93
CA HIS A 85 -6.72 0.62 3.23
C HIS A 85 -6.16 -0.66 2.65
N THR A 86 -5.58 -0.56 1.46
CA THR A 86 -5.00 -1.71 0.76
C THR A 86 -3.67 -1.34 0.16
N PHE A 87 -2.71 -2.25 0.25
CA PHE A 87 -1.38 -2.08 -0.30
C PHE A 87 -0.78 -3.45 -0.64
N LEU A 88 0.37 -3.45 -1.30
CA LEU A 88 1.08 -4.66 -1.67
C LEU A 88 2.35 -4.80 -0.84
N THR A 89 2.66 -6.02 -0.44
CA THR A 89 3.94 -6.37 0.14
C THR A 89 4.63 -7.43 -0.72
N PHE A 90 5.94 -7.25 -0.89
CA PHE A 90 6.81 -8.10 -1.70
C PHE A 90 7.80 -8.79 -0.78
N GLU A 91 7.84 -10.10 -0.89
CA GLU A 91 8.83 -10.95 -0.25
C GLU A 91 9.89 -11.33 -1.28
N PHE A 92 11.15 -11.11 -0.93
CA PHE A 92 12.32 -11.49 -1.70
C PHE A 92 13.10 -12.58 -0.96
N ALA A 93 14.05 -13.21 -1.65
CA ALA A 93 15.05 -14.06 -1.01
C ALA A 93 15.82 -13.31 0.10
N ASP A 94 16.50 -14.07 0.96
CA ASP A 94 17.28 -13.57 2.10
C ASP A 94 16.47 -12.69 3.07
N ASP A 95 15.19 -13.00 3.25
CA ASP A 95 14.34 -12.36 4.24
C ASP A 95 14.15 -10.85 4.05
N LYS A 96 14.19 -10.42 2.79
CA LYS A 96 13.98 -9.02 2.41
C LYS A 96 12.50 -8.81 2.10
N PHE A 97 11.90 -7.83 2.77
CA PHE A 97 10.50 -7.48 2.59
C PHE A 97 10.35 -5.99 2.33
N VAL A 98 9.53 -5.62 1.37
CA VAL A 98 9.21 -4.22 1.08
C VAL A 98 7.73 -4.09 0.73
N SER A 99 7.10 -3.07 1.31
CA SER A 99 5.71 -2.74 1.06
C SER A 99 5.59 -1.46 0.25
N ILE A 100 4.66 -1.46 -0.70
CA ILE A 100 4.34 -0.30 -1.52
C ILE A 100 2.86 0.02 -1.33
N SER A 101 2.61 1.20 -0.77
CA SER A 101 1.29 1.70 -0.43
C SER A 101 0.99 2.98 -1.19
N VAL A 102 -0.18 3.02 -1.83
CA VAL A 102 -0.71 4.23 -2.46
C VAL A 102 -1.48 5.00 -1.41
N GLU A 103 -1.00 6.19 -1.07
CA GLU A 103 -1.49 6.98 0.05
C GLU A 103 -1.89 8.38 -0.41
N ILE A 104 -2.79 9.01 0.34
CA ILE A 104 -2.91 10.46 0.31
C ILE A 104 -1.67 11.08 0.96
N ARG A 105 -1.16 12.18 0.41
CA ARG A 105 -0.10 12.99 1.04
C ARG A 105 -0.74 14.10 1.87
N LYS A 106 -0.55 14.04 3.18
CA LYS A 106 -1.14 14.96 4.16
C LYS A 106 -0.14 16.05 4.53
N GLN A 107 -0.64 17.28 4.62
CA GLN A 107 0.08 18.39 5.25
C GLN A 107 0.05 18.27 6.78
N VAL A 108 0.95 18.96 7.47
CA VAL A 108 0.99 19.03 8.94
C VAL A 108 -0.37 19.48 9.48
N GLY A 109 -0.92 18.72 10.44
CA GLY A 109 -2.24 18.97 11.04
C GLY A 109 -3.44 18.52 10.19
N GLN A 110 -3.24 18.02 8.96
CA GLN A 110 -4.32 17.58 8.09
C GLN A 110 -4.74 16.14 8.43
N LYS A 111 -6.02 15.96 8.80
CA LYS A 111 -6.63 14.63 8.97
C LYS A 111 -7.18 14.11 7.64
N PHE A 112 -7.21 12.78 7.47
CA PHE A 112 -7.86 12.14 6.33
C PHE A 112 -9.37 12.40 6.35
N SER A 113 -9.94 12.61 5.17
CA SER A 113 -11.38 12.71 4.95
C SER A 113 -11.69 12.25 3.52
N PRO A 114 -12.54 11.23 3.32
CA PRO A 114 -12.93 10.78 1.98
C PRO A 114 -13.52 11.90 1.12
N TRP A 115 -14.23 12.84 1.73
CA TRP A 115 -14.80 14.02 1.07
C TRP A 115 -13.74 14.99 0.55
N ARG A 116 -12.68 15.21 1.33
CA ARG A 116 -11.54 16.03 0.89
C ARG A 116 -10.79 15.38 -0.27
N GLY A 117 -10.75 14.03 -0.29
CA GLY A 117 -10.22 13.26 -1.42
C GLY A 117 -11.05 13.35 -2.70
N LEU A 118 -12.37 13.61 -2.60
CA LEU A 118 -13.22 13.88 -3.76
C LEU A 118 -12.97 15.27 -4.35
N CYS A 119 -12.61 16.27 -3.52
CA CYS A 119 -12.37 17.65 -3.97
C CYS A 119 -10.88 17.99 -4.21
N ARG A 120 -10.05 17.00 -4.61
CA ARG A 120 -8.61 17.19 -4.91
C ARG A 120 -7.85 17.97 -3.82
N GLN A 121 -8.11 17.67 -2.55
CA GLN A 121 -7.44 18.32 -1.42
C GLN A 121 -6.25 17.53 -0.87
N TYR A 122 -5.89 16.43 -1.53
CA TYR A 122 -4.70 15.64 -1.23
C TYR A 122 -3.94 15.34 -2.50
N GLU A 123 -2.62 15.32 -2.38
CA GLU A 123 -1.72 14.81 -3.40
C GLU A 123 -1.64 13.28 -3.29
N LEU A 124 -1.41 12.63 -4.42
CA LEU A 124 -1.16 11.20 -4.49
C LEU A 124 0.32 10.93 -4.17
N MET A 125 0.59 9.97 -3.31
CA MET A 125 1.94 9.54 -2.97
C MET A 125 2.03 8.02 -2.96
N TYR A 126 3.19 7.50 -3.37
CA TYR A 126 3.56 6.12 -3.10
C TYR A 126 4.49 6.11 -1.89
N VAL A 127 4.11 5.38 -0.85
CA VAL A 127 4.97 5.06 0.28
C VAL A 127 5.61 3.72 -0.01
N ILE A 128 6.92 3.72 -0.19
CA ILE A 128 7.77 2.52 -0.23
C ILE A 128 8.40 2.40 1.15
N ALA A 129 8.13 1.31 1.85
CA ALA A 129 8.48 1.17 3.26
C ALA A 129 8.92 -0.26 3.60
N ASP A 130 9.69 -0.37 4.66
CA ASP A 130 9.90 -1.65 5.34
C ASP A 130 8.54 -2.22 5.76
N GLU A 131 8.35 -3.52 5.57
CA GLU A 131 7.06 -4.16 5.90
C GLU A 131 6.70 -3.99 7.39
N ARG A 132 7.69 -3.98 8.28
CA ARG A 132 7.50 -3.79 9.72
C ARG A 132 6.92 -2.42 10.04
N ASP A 133 7.32 -1.38 9.31
CA ASP A 133 6.75 -0.02 9.48
C ASP A 133 5.25 -0.06 9.21
N VAL A 134 4.88 -0.47 7.99
CA VAL A 134 3.49 -0.33 7.55
C VAL A 134 2.57 -1.33 8.22
N ILE A 135 3.02 -2.55 8.51
CA ILE A 135 2.18 -3.55 9.16
C ILE A 135 1.99 -3.21 10.64
N LYS A 136 3.07 -2.93 11.40
CA LYS A 136 2.95 -2.71 12.85
C LYS A 136 2.08 -1.52 13.20
N LEU A 137 2.16 -0.42 12.44
CA LEU A 137 1.25 0.71 12.62
C LEU A 137 -0.21 0.25 12.70
N ARG A 138 -0.58 -0.67 11.81
CA ARG A 138 -1.96 -1.11 11.60
C ARG A 138 -2.34 -2.21 12.59
N SER A 139 -1.51 -3.23 12.72
CA SER A 139 -1.77 -4.37 13.60
C SER A 139 -1.53 -4.09 15.08
N ASN A 140 -0.43 -3.45 15.45
CA ASN A 140 0.02 -3.35 16.85
C ASN A 140 -0.42 -2.02 17.50
N PHE A 141 -0.38 -0.90 16.74
CA PHE A 141 -0.67 0.43 17.29
C PHE A 141 -2.11 0.88 17.09
N ARG A 142 -2.66 0.75 15.86
CA ARG A 142 -4.08 1.02 15.60
C ARG A 142 -4.99 -0.13 16.02
N ARG A 143 -4.46 -1.36 16.01
CA ARG A 143 -5.21 -2.60 16.24
C ARG A 143 -6.35 -2.81 15.24
N ASP A 144 -6.15 -2.32 14.01
CA ASP A 144 -7.02 -2.61 12.89
C ASP A 144 -6.82 -4.07 12.46
N PRO A 145 -7.87 -4.77 11.98
CA PRO A 145 -7.69 -6.11 11.45
C PRO A 145 -6.85 -6.06 10.17
N VAL A 146 -5.70 -6.71 10.16
CA VAL A 146 -4.79 -6.76 8.99
C VAL A 146 -4.82 -8.14 8.38
N ARG A 147 -5.19 -8.23 7.11
CA ARG A 147 -5.22 -9.49 6.36
C ARG A 147 -4.23 -9.52 5.22
N LEU A 148 -3.44 -10.59 5.14
CA LEU A 148 -2.58 -10.92 4.01
C LEU A 148 -3.26 -11.94 3.08
N TYR A 149 -3.27 -11.64 1.80
CA TYR A 149 -3.76 -12.51 0.74
C TYR A 149 -2.63 -12.75 -0.28
N PRO A 150 -2.02 -13.95 -0.32
CA PRO A 150 -0.96 -14.24 -1.28
C PRO A 150 -1.53 -14.27 -2.70
N LEU A 151 -0.81 -13.65 -3.64
CA LEU A 151 -1.25 -13.54 -5.03
C LEU A 151 -0.69 -14.67 -5.89
N THR A 152 -1.48 -15.14 -6.86
CA THR A 152 -1.12 -16.23 -7.79
C THR A 152 -0.47 -15.71 -9.08
N LEU A 153 0.38 -14.69 -8.95
CA LEU A 153 1.11 -14.12 -10.08
C LEU A 153 2.35 -14.97 -10.38
N SER A 154 2.66 -15.21 -11.65
CA SER A 154 3.94 -15.79 -12.08
C SER A 154 5.11 -14.87 -11.74
N THR A 155 6.33 -15.40 -11.66
CA THR A 155 7.53 -14.62 -11.37
C THR A 155 7.68 -13.41 -12.31
N ALA A 156 7.39 -13.58 -13.60
CA ALA A 156 7.42 -12.49 -14.58
C ALA A 156 6.34 -11.42 -14.31
N GLU A 157 5.12 -11.83 -13.92
CA GLU A 157 4.05 -10.91 -13.55
C GLU A 157 4.38 -10.13 -12.26
N GLN A 158 4.97 -10.80 -11.26
CA GLN A 158 5.41 -10.18 -10.01
C GLN A 158 6.51 -9.14 -10.25
N ALA A 159 7.54 -9.50 -11.02
CA ALA A 159 8.62 -8.60 -11.40
C ALA A 159 8.11 -7.37 -12.15
N LYS A 160 7.26 -7.58 -13.16
CA LYS A 160 6.65 -6.49 -13.94
C LYS A 160 5.79 -5.58 -13.06
N LEU A 161 5.01 -6.14 -12.12
CA LEU A 161 4.19 -5.36 -11.20
C LEU A 161 5.04 -4.47 -10.31
N PHE A 162 6.14 -5.01 -9.78
CA PHE A 162 7.08 -4.24 -8.96
C PHE A 162 7.70 -3.07 -9.75
N CYS A 163 8.17 -3.30 -10.99
CA CYS A 163 8.67 -2.23 -11.86
C CYS A 163 7.62 -1.13 -12.06
N LEU A 164 6.40 -1.50 -12.42
CA LEU A 164 5.31 -0.54 -12.69
C LEU A 164 4.99 0.33 -11.46
N LEU A 165 5.06 -0.26 -10.25
CA LEU A 165 4.87 0.48 -9.00
C LEU A 165 6.00 1.50 -8.75
N VAL A 166 7.25 1.11 -9.02
CA VAL A 166 8.43 1.97 -8.86
C VAL A 166 8.43 3.09 -9.90
N GLU A 167 8.12 2.79 -11.16
CA GLU A 167 7.93 3.79 -12.22
C GLU A 167 6.85 4.81 -11.86
N ARG A 168 5.75 4.34 -11.25
CA ARG A 168 4.67 5.22 -10.79
C ARG A 168 5.11 6.13 -9.65
N ALA A 169 5.90 5.62 -8.70
CA ALA A 169 6.51 6.42 -7.64
C ALA A 169 7.47 7.48 -8.21
N ASN A 170 8.33 7.09 -9.17
CA ASN A 170 9.24 8.00 -9.87
C ASN A 170 8.47 9.11 -10.58
N ARG A 171 7.39 8.78 -11.31
CA ARG A 171 6.56 9.78 -11.98
C ARG A 171 5.98 10.78 -10.99
N LEU A 172 5.45 10.33 -9.86
CA LEU A 172 4.86 11.23 -8.85
C LEU A 172 5.90 12.11 -8.14
N LYS A 173 7.16 11.65 -8.08
CA LYS A 173 8.27 12.46 -7.56
C LYS A 173 8.53 13.70 -8.42
N ASP A 174 8.44 13.55 -9.75
CA ASP A 174 8.77 14.62 -10.69
C ASP A 174 7.52 15.38 -11.18
N GLN A 175 6.38 14.69 -11.28
CA GLN A 175 5.10 15.19 -11.74
C GLN A 175 4.02 14.86 -10.70
N PRO A 176 3.80 15.74 -9.70
CA PRO A 176 2.81 15.50 -8.67
C PRO A 176 1.40 15.42 -9.29
N GLU A 177 0.57 14.55 -8.73
CA GLU A 177 -0.82 14.39 -9.13
C GLU A 177 -1.73 14.48 -7.91
N PHE A 178 -3.00 14.84 -8.11
CA PHE A 178 -3.98 14.81 -7.04
C PHE A 178 -4.48 13.39 -6.82
N TYR A 179 -4.64 13.02 -5.55
CA TYR A 179 -5.44 11.86 -5.17
C TYR A 179 -6.91 12.14 -5.53
N HIS A 180 -7.60 11.10 -5.99
CA HIS A 180 -9.03 11.17 -6.26
C HIS A 180 -9.73 9.91 -5.75
N THR A 181 -10.62 10.06 -4.76
CA THR A 181 -11.28 8.94 -4.07
C THR A 181 -11.92 7.92 -5.01
N ILE A 182 -12.37 8.32 -6.21
CA ILE A 182 -13.00 7.43 -7.20
C ILE A 182 -12.02 6.88 -8.25
N TRP A 183 -11.01 7.66 -8.64
CA TRP A 183 -10.24 7.40 -9.86
C TRP A 183 -8.77 7.09 -9.58
N HIS A 184 -8.19 7.74 -8.56
CA HIS A 184 -6.80 7.63 -8.17
C HIS A 184 -6.75 7.37 -6.67
N ASN A 185 -7.15 6.16 -6.29
CA ASN A 185 -7.16 5.68 -4.91
C ASN A 185 -6.27 4.44 -4.77
N CYS A 186 -6.15 3.93 -3.54
CA CYS A 186 -5.28 2.81 -3.27
C CYS A 186 -5.64 1.54 -4.06
N VAL A 187 -6.90 1.37 -4.42
CA VAL A 187 -7.42 0.23 -5.16
C VAL A 187 -7.34 0.41 -6.67
N THR A 188 -7.79 1.55 -7.19
CA THR A 188 -7.86 1.80 -8.63
C THR A 188 -6.48 1.85 -9.26
N GLU A 189 -5.49 2.43 -8.55
CA GLU A 189 -4.11 2.47 -9.00
C GLU A 189 -3.54 1.05 -9.14
N PHE A 190 -3.56 0.21 -8.08
CA PHE A 190 -3.02 -1.15 -8.22
C PHE A 190 -3.86 -1.99 -9.20
N ALA A 191 -5.19 -1.84 -9.24
CA ALA A 191 -6.05 -2.66 -10.12
C ALA A 191 -5.73 -2.39 -11.60
N GLY A 192 -5.43 -1.14 -11.94
CA GLY A 192 -4.89 -0.77 -13.25
C GLY A 192 -3.57 -1.48 -13.54
N LEU A 193 -2.62 -1.46 -12.59
CA LEU A 193 -1.32 -2.11 -12.75
C LEU A 193 -1.42 -3.64 -12.85
N ILE A 194 -2.28 -4.28 -12.05
CA ILE A 194 -2.55 -5.73 -12.15
C ILE A 194 -3.07 -6.07 -13.54
N ASN A 195 -3.97 -5.27 -14.11
CA ASN A 195 -4.47 -5.50 -15.46
C ASN A 195 -3.41 -5.30 -16.56
N LEU A 196 -2.30 -4.59 -16.29
CA LEU A 196 -1.16 -4.49 -17.22
C LEU A 196 -0.23 -5.71 -17.17
N VAL A 197 -0.19 -6.42 -16.03
CA VAL A 197 0.61 -7.65 -15.88
C VAL A 197 -0.19 -8.89 -16.27
N ARG A 198 -1.45 -8.97 -15.83
CA ARG A 198 -2.39 -10.05 -16.15
C ARG A 198 -3.69 -9.46 -16.69
N PRO A 199 -3.81 -9.28 -18.01
CA PRO A 199 -4.97 -8.64 -18.64
C PRO A 199 -6.31 -9.26 -18.23
N ARG A 200 -7.31 -8.39 -18.02
CA ARG A 200 -8.71 -8.75 -17.69
C ARG A 200 -8.93 -9.47 -16.36
N SER A 201 -7.92 -9.53 -15.49
CA SER A 201 -8.08 -10.12 -14.14
C SER A 201 -9.09 -9.37 -13.29
N LEU A 202 -9.04 -8.04 -13.33
CA LEU A 202 -9.92 -7.17 -12.57
C LEU A 202 -10.78 -6.33 -13.52
N PRO A 203 -12.04 -6.04 -13.16
CA PRO A 203 -12.88 -5.17 -13.98
C PRO A 203 -12.28 -3.75 -14.02
N ARG A 204 -12.61 -2.96 -15.05
CA ARG A 204 -12.18 -1.54 -15.09
C ARG A 204 -12.73 -0.73 -13.92
N TRP A 205 -13.89 -1.14 -13.39
CA TRP A 205 -14.52 -0.53 -12.24
C TRP A 205 -15.32 -1.56 -11.44
N HIS A 206 -15.32 -1.43 -10.11
CA HIS A 206 -16.11 -2.24 -9.19
C HIS A 206 -16.41 -1.41 -7.94
N TRP A 207 -17.58 -1.59 -7.31
CA TRP A 207 -17.96 -0.82 -6.12
C TRP A 207 -17.01 -1.05 -4.93
N LEU A 208 -16.40 -2.23 -4.83
CA LEU A 208 -15.33 -2.55 -3.85
C LEU A 208 -14.08 -1.68 -4.01
N TYR A 209 -13.92 -0.94 -5.11
CA TYR A 209 -12.82 0.02 -5.25
C TYR A 209 -13.01 1.27 -4.39
N LEU A 210 -14.25 1.52 -3.96
CA LEU A 210 -14.59 2.57 -2.99
C LEU A 210 -14.70 2.00 -1.57
N PHE A 211 -15.06 0.72 -1.45
CA PHE A 211 -15.26 0.01 -0.18
C PHE A 211 -14.44 -1.29 -0.11
N PRO A 212 -13.11 -1.21 0.02
CA PRO A 212 -12.24 -2.35 -0.19
C PRO A 212 -12.12 -3.32 0.99
N ALA A 213 -12.96 -3.21 2.03
CA ALA A 213 -12.93 -4.15 3.15
C ALA A 213 -13.07 -5.62 2.71
N ASN A 214 -13.80 -5.88 1.61
CA ASN A 214 -13.95 -7.21 1.02
C ASN A 214 -13.15 -7.39 -0.29
N LEU A 215 -12.10 -6.59 -0.52
CA LEU A 215 -11.32 -6.68 -1.74
C LEU A 215 -10.64 -8.06 -1.91
N GLY A 216 -10.21 -8.69 -0.82
CA GLY A 216 -9.66 -10.05 -0.83
C GLY A 216 -10.63 -11.08 -1.40
N GLU A 217 -11.95 -10.92 -1.17
CA GLU A 217 -12.97 -11.76 -1.79
C GLU A 217 -13.03 -11.58 -3.30
N LEU A 218 -12.99 -10.34 -3.80
CA LEU A 218 -12.96 -10.07 -5.23
C LEU A 218 -11.72 -10.72 -5.87
N PHE A 219 -10.56 -10.56 -5.24
CA PHE A 219 -9.31 -11.15 -5.71
C PHE A 219 -9.38 -12.68 -5.77
N TRP A 220 -9.90 -13.31 -4.71
CA TRP A 220 -10.10 -14.76 -4.68
C TRP A 220 -11.10 -15.23 -5.74
N ARG A 221 -12.25 -14.54 -5.91
CA ARG A 221 -13.24 -14.85 -6.97
C ARG A 221 -12.68 -14.69 -8.38
N ARG A 222 -11.66 -13.85 -8.56
CA ARG A 222 -10.96 -13.62 -9.84
C ARG A 222 -9.73 -14.51 -10.03
N GLY A 223 -9.48 -15.46 -9.13
CA GLY A 223 -8.33 -16.37 -9.22
C GLY A 223 -6.98 -15.67 -9.05
N LEU A 224 -6.96 -14.47 -8.46
CA LEU A 224 -5.74 -13.72 -8.15
C LEU A 224 -5.16 -14.09 -6.79
N VAL A 225 -5.95 -14.70 -5.92
CA VAL A 225 -5.52 -15.30 -4.65
C VAL A 225 -5.63 -16.80 -4.79
N ASP A 226 -4.77 -17.53 -4.10
CA ASP A 226 -4.71 -18.99 -4.18
C ASP A 226 -6.07 -19.64 -3.91
N GLN A 227 -6.53 -20.42 -4.89
CA GLN A 227 -7.82 -21.12 -4.88
C GLN A 227 -7.70 -22.57 -4.40
N SER A 228 -6.50 -23.05 -4.05
CA SER A 228 -6.31 -24.33 -3.38
C SER A 228 -7.02 -24.39 -2.02
N GLN A 229 -7.24 -23.21 -1.42
CA GLN A 229 -7.96 -23.02 -0.16
C GLN A 229 -9.25 -22.22 -0.38
N PRO A 230 -10.31 -22.50 0.41
CA PRO A 230 -11.54 -21.72 0.36
C PRO A 230 -11.31 -20.29 0.88
N LEU A 231 -12.10 -19.31 0.43
CA LEU A 231 -11.98 -17.92 0.90
C LEU A 231 -11.97 -17.77 2.43
N ALA A 232 -12.78 -18.57 3.14
CA ALA A 232 -12.85 -18.56 4.59
C ALA A 232 -11.52 -18.91 5.26
N PHE A 233 -10.70 -19.77 4.62
CA PHE A 233 -9.34 -20.05 5.07
C PHE A 233 -8.51 -18.77 5.03
N TRP A 234 -8.46 -18.08 3.90
CA TRP A 234 -7.68 -16.83 3.76
C TRP A 234 -8.21 -15.69 4.64
N GLN A 235 -9.52 -15.61 4.87
CA GLN A 235 -10.08 -14.62 5.80
C GLN A 235 -9.66 -14.85 7.26
N LYS A 236 -9.40 -16.11 7.64
CA LYS A 236 -8.96 -16.52 8.98
C LYS A 236 -7.43 -16.55 9.10
N HIS A 237 -6.75 -17.38 8.31
CA HIS A 237 -5.29 -17.52 8.31
C HIS A 237 -4.57 -16.30 7.74
N GLY A 238 -5.22 -15.50 6.90
CA GLY A 238 -4.67 -14.22 6.48
C GLY A 238 -4.67 -13.18 7.58
N LEU A 239 -5.46 -13.32 8.65
CA LEU A 239 -5.48 -12.37 9.77
C LEU A 239 -4.17 -12.50 10.57
N ILE A 240 -3.30 -11.49 10.46
CA ILE A 240 -1.94 -11.56 11.01
C ILE A 240 -1.79 -10.91 12.39
N ASN A 241 -2.82 -10.26 12.94
CA ASN A 241 -2.72 -9.43 14.14
C ASN A 241 -2.04 -10.13 15.33
N ALA A 242 -2.51 -11.31 15.73
CA ALA A 242 -1.95 -12.04 16.86
C ALA A 242 -0.46 -12.38 16.64
N ARG A 243 -0.09 -12.74 15.40
CA ARG A 243 1.30 -13.04 15.03
C ARG A 243 2.16 -11.78 15.00
N ALA A 244 1.63 -10.67 14.49
CA ALA A 244 2.33 -9.38 14.47
C ALA A 244 2.55 -8.83 15.90
N GLU A 245 1.57 -9.00 16.79
CA GLU A 245 1.70 -8.67 18.21
C GLU A 245 2.75 -9.54 18.89
N ALA A 246 2.71 -10.86 18.68
CA ALA A 246 3.68 -11.80 19.23
C ALA A 246 5.10 -11.64 18.64
N ALA A 247 5.21 -11.15 17.41
CA ALA A 247 6.47 -10.84 16.77
C ALA A 247 7.09 -9.54 17.30
N ALA A 248 6.29 -8.55 17.68
CA ALA A 248 6.74 -7.29 18.27
C ALA A 248 7.93 -6.65 17.52
N ASP A 249 9.12 -6.61 18.13
CA ASP A 249 10.36 -6.04 17.57
C ASP A 249 11.35 -7.10 17.05
N ASP A 250 10.92 -8.36 16.93
CA ASP A 250 11.73 -9.45 16.41
C ASP A 250 12.26 -9.14 15.00
N PRO A 251 13.58 -9.29 14.73
CA PRO A 251 14.15 -9.09 13.40
C PRO A 251 13.48 -9.94 12.32
N SER A 252 12.93 -11.10 12.69
CA SER A 252 12.19 -12.02 11.81
C SER A 252 10.69 -11.72 11.70
N PHE A 253 10.22 -10.54 12.16
CA PHE A 253 8.82 -10.13 12.17
C PHE A 253 8.06 -10.52 10.89
N SER A 254 8.59 -10.14 9.73
CA SER A 254 7.97 -10.39 8.43
C SER A 254 7.79 -11.87 8.10
N ARG A 255 8.73 -12.75 8.51
CA ARG A 255 8.51 -14.19 8.41
C ARG A 255 7.44 -14.66 9.39
N ARG A 256 7.53 -14.22 10.64
CA ARG A 256 6.64 -14.67 11.73
C ARG A 256 5.17 -14.34 11.51
N ILE A 257 4.86 -13.25 10.80
CA ILE A 257 3.47 -12.93 10.42
C ILE A 257 2.90 -13.83 9.31
N ARG A 258 3.72 -14.69 8.69
CA ARG A 258 3.34 -15.64 7.63
C ARG A 258 3.32 -17.09 8.09
N THR A 259 4.07 -17.42 9.14
CA THR A 259 4.09 -18.77 9.75
C THR A 259 2.97 -18.91 10.78
N ASP A 260 2.37 -20.10 10.89
CA ASP A 260 1.43 -20.43 11.97
C ASP A 260 2.17 -20.79 13.28
#